data_AF-A0A3D5D6X6-F1
#
_entry.id   AF-A0A3D5D6X6-F1
#
_cell.length_a   1.000
_cell.length_b   1.000
_cell.length_c   1.000
_cell.angle_alpha   90.00
_cell.angle_beta   90.00
_cell.angle_gamma   90.00
#
_symmetry.space_group_name_H-M   'P 1'
#
loop_
_entity.id
_entity.type
_entity.pdbx_description
1 polymer ?
#
loop_
_entity_poly.entity_id
_entity_poly.type
_entity_poly.pdbx_seq_one_letter_code
_entity_poly.pdbx_strand_id
1 'polypeptide(L)'
;YYYTDAISDHAVRYIKEHKGDDPFFIYVAYTAPHWPMHATEKEIAAYKGFYDKGWDAMRKERYARQLKMGLIDPKWKNSPRDGKATSWADAKNKEWELRLMETYAAMVTNMDAGMGRVVDALKATGQYDNTLILFLADNGGCAEGMGRRNGIQYRDKDPEQLKP
;
A
#
# COMPACT_ATOMS: atom_id res chain seq x y z
N TYR A 1 -10.14 15.39 -4.39
CA TYR A 1 -9.04 15.40 -3.41
C TYR A 1 -8.76 13.96 -3.02
N TYR A 2 -7.52 13.50 -3.16
CA TYR A 2 -7.08 12.18 -2.71
C TYR A 2 -5.77 12.36 -1.94
N TYR A 3 -5.70 11.84 -0.72
CA TYR A 3 -4.61 12.22 0.19
C TYR A 3 -3.23 11.73 -0.28
N THR A 4 -3.16 10.54 -0.89
CA THR A 4 -1.94 10.01 -1.53
C THR A 4 -1.39 10.96 -2.60
N ASP A 5 -2.27 11.56 -3.40
CA ASP A 5 -1.86 12.55 -4.40
C ASP A 5 -1.35 13.83 -3.76
N ALA A 6 -2.08 14.34 -2.76
CA ALA A 6 -1.70 15.57 -2.05
C ALA A 6 -0.30 15.47 -1.42
N ILE A 7 0.04 14.33 -0.80
CA ILE A 7 1.38 14.08 -0.24
C ILE A 7 2.45 14.22 -1.33
N SER A 8 2.23 13.60 -2.48
CA SER A 8 3.17 13.63 -3.61
C SER A 8 3.25 15.03 -4.24
N ASP A 9 2.12 15.72 -4.38
CA ASP A 9 2.03 17.07 -4.94
C ASP A 9 2.84 18.06 -4.09
N HIS A 10 2.72 17.98 -2.77
CA HIS A 10 3.49 18.82 -1.86
C HIS A 10 4.98 18.50 -1.92
N ALA A 11 5.37 17.22 -1.96
CA ALA A 11 6.76 16.83 -2.09
C ALA A 11 7.39 17.34 -3.40
N VAL A 12 6.69 17.16 -4.52
CA VAL A 12 7.10 17.69 -5.84
C VAL A 12 7.24 19.21 -5.81
N ARG A 13 6.28 19.91 -5.18
CA ARG A 13 6.32 21.36 -5.06
C ARG A 13 7.57 21.81 -4.30
N TYR A 14 7.85 21.22 -3.14
CA TYR A 14 9.02 21.58 -2.33
C TYR A 14 10.35 21.34 -3.07
N ILE A 15 10.47 20.23 -3.80
CA ILE A 15 11.66 19.96 -4.63
C ILE A 15 11.84 21.03 -5.72
N LYS A 16 10.75 21.43 -6.39
CA LYS A 16 10.79 22.43 -7.48
C LYS A 16 11.04 23.85 -6.98
N GLU A 17 10.52 24.18 -5.80
CA GLU A 17 10.63 25.50 -5.17
C GLU A 17 11.95 25.68 -4.41
N HIS A 18 12.70 24.61 -4.12
CA HIS A 18 14.06 24.72 -3.58
C HIS A 18 15.00 25.37 -4.61
N LYS A 19 15.59 26.52 -4.25
CA LYS A 19 16.49 27.32 -5.10
C LYS A 19 17.88 27.54 -4.51
N GLY A 20 18.11 27.09 -3.27
CA GLY A 20 19.40 27.23 -2.60
C GLY A 20 20.36 26.11 -2.99
N ASP A 21 21.65 26.35 -2.76
CA ASP A 21 22.70 25.33 -2.93
C ASP A 21 22.79 24.36 -1.74
N ASP A 22 22.12 24.69 -0.62
CA ASP A 22 22.06 23.83 0.55
C ASP A 22 21.31 22.52 0.24
N PRO A 23 21.76 21.37 0.78
CA PRO A 23 21.02 20.12 0.65
C PRO A 23 19.69 20.19 1.42
N PHE A 24 18.71 19.41 0.97
CA PHE A 24 17.44 19.26 1.69
C PHE A 24 17.25 17.85 2.25
N PHE A 25 16.42 17.75 3.27
CA PHE A 25 15.85 16.51 3.75
C PHE A 25 14.34 16.55 3.51
N ILE A 26 13.81 15.56 2.80
CA ILE A 26 12.36 15.42 2.55
C ILE A 26 11.86 14.08 3.07
N TYR A 27 10.84 14.13 3.92
CA TYR A 27 10.17 12.93 4.44
C TYR A 27 8.79 12.79 3.82
N VAL A 28 8.63 11.79 2.96
CA VAL A 28 7.39 11.52 2.22
C VAL A 28 6.68 10.33 2.88
N ALA A 29 5.86 10.63 3.89
CA ALA A 29 5.14 9.63 4.68
C ALA A 29 3.73 9.38 4.12
N TYR A 30 3.61 8.40 3.24
CA TYR A 30 2.30 7.97 2.75
C TYR A 30 1.48 7.29 3.85
N THR A 31 0.16 7.50 3.82
CA THR A 31 -0.78 6.69 4.61
C THR A 31 -1.30 5.49 3.83
N ALA A 32 -1.18 5.49 2.50
CA ALA A 32 -1.47 4.32 1.69
C ALA A 32 -0.39 3.24 1.92
N PRO A 33 -0.75 1.94 1.91
CA PRO A 33 -2.08 1.37 1.67
C PRO A 33 -2.83 0.99 2.97
N HIS A 34 -2.74 1.81 4.03
CA HIS A 34 -3.46 1.57 5.29
C HIS A 34 -4.98 1.69 5.13
N TRP A 35 -5.73 1.07 6.05
CA TRP A 35 -7.17 1.27 6.17
C TRP A 35 -7.53 2.70 6.60
N PRO A 36 -8.73 3.21 6.26
CA PRO A 36 -9.72 2.59 5.37
C PRO A 36 -9.27 2.57 3.90
N MET A 37 -9.53 1.45 3.21
CA MET A 37 -9.05 1.25 1.84
C MET A 37 -9.88 2.04 0.84
N HIS A 38 -9.25 2.99 0.16
CA HIS A 38 -9.89 3.82 -0.86
C HIS A 38 -8.96 4.10 -2.04
N ALA A 39 -9.48 3.91 -3.24
CA ALA A 39 -8.89 4.32 -4.52
C ALA A 39 -10.03 4.68 -5.48
N THR A 40 -9.74 5.30 -6.62
CA THR A 40 -10.79 5.61 -7.60
C THR A 40 -11.31 4.34 -8.26
N GLU A 41 -12.58 4.33 -8.70
CA GLU A 41 -13.16 3.17 -9.39
C GLU A 41 -12.35 2.75 -10.62
N LYS A 42 -11.82 3.72 -11.36
CA LYS A 42 -10.97 3.50 -12.53
C LYS A 42 -9.71 2.69 -12.16
N GLU A 43 -9.03 3.05 -11.07
CA GLU A 43 -7.80 2.38 -10.66
C GLU A 43 -8.09 0.98 -10.09
N ILE A 44 -9.20 0.84 -9.35
CA ILE A 44 -9.65 -0.47 -8.85
C ILE A 44 -9.97 -1.41 -10.01
N ALA A 45 -10.64 -0.90 -11.05
CA ALA A 45 -11.04 -1.70 -12.21
C ALA A 45 -9.84 -2.31 -12.98
N ALA A 46 -8.64 -1.71 -12.88
CA ALA A 46 -7.43 -2.25 -13.48
C ALA A 46 -7.01 -3.61 -12.89
N TYR A 47 -7.50 -3.93 -11.67
CA TYR A 47 -7.20 -5.17 -10.96
C TYR A 47 -8.29 -6.23 -11.07
N LYS A 48 -9.38 -5.95 -11.80
CA LYS A 48 -10.52 -6.87 -11.93
C LYS A 48 -10.06 -8.24 -12.42
N GLY A 49 -10.32 -9.26 -11.61
CA GLY A 49 -9.99 -10.65 -11.94
C GLY A 49 -8.56 -11.09 -11.61
N PHE A 50 -7.67 -10.15 -11.23
CA PHE A 50 -6.27 -10.47 -10.93
C PHE A 50 -6.12 -11.34 -9.67
N TYR A 51 -7.06 -11.19 -8.74
CA TYR A 51 -7.01 -11.83 -7.42
C TYR A 51 -7.95 -13.04 -7.27
N ASP A 52 -8.65 -13.47 -8.33
CA ASP A 52 -9.72 -14.49 -8.28
C ASP A 52 -9.27 -15.84 -7.69
N LYS A 53 -7.98 -16.16 -7.80
CA LYS A 53 -7.39 -17.37 -7.22
C LYS A 53 -7.29 -17.34 -5.68
N GLY A 54 -7.48 -16.16 -5.07
CA GLY A 54 -7.47 -15.96 -3.62
C GLY A 54 -6.10 -15.99 -2.96
N TRP A 55 -6.08 -15.66 -1.66
CA TRP A 55 -4.82 -15.48 -0.90
C TRP A 55 -3.98 -16.75 -0.77
N ASP A 56 -4.59 -17.94 -0.72
CA ASP A 56 -3.84 -19.20 -0.59
C ASP A 56 -2.99 -19.49 -1.85
N ALA A 57 -3.54 -19.22 -3.04
CA ALA A 57 -2.80 -19.33 -4.30
C ALA A 57 -1.76 -18.19 -4.43
N MET A 58 -2.18 -16.96 -4.17
CA MET A 58 -1.30 -15.78 -4.21
C MET A 58 -0.08 -15.93 -3.30
N ARG A 59 -0.24 -16.51 -2.12
CA ARG A 59 0.85 -16.77 -1.19
C ARG A 59 1.90 -17.73 -1.75
N LYS A 60 1.48 -18.76 -2.50
CA LYS A 60 2.39 -19.68 -3.19
C LYS A 60 3.10 -18.99 -4.36
N GLU A 61 2.36 -18.21 -5.15
CA GLU A 61 2.90 -17.46 -6.28
C GLU A 61 3.93 -16.40 -5.83
N ARG A 62 3.65 -15.66 -4.74
CA ARG A 62 4.57 -14.67 -4.15
C ARG A 62 5.86 -15.34 -3.65
N TYR A 63 5.76 -16.46 -2.94
CA TYR A 63 6.92 -17.22 -2.48
C TYR A 63 7.78 -17.72 -3.65
N ALA A 64 7.15 -18.31 -4.67
CA ALA A 64 7.86 -18.77 -5.88
C ALA A 64 8.55 -17.61 -6.61
N ARG A 65 7.91 -16.44 -6.69
CA ARG A 65 8.50 -15.24 -7.29
C ARG A 65 9.69 -14.71 -6.47
N GLN A 66 9.58 -14.68 -5.14
CA GLN A 66 10.69 -14.24 -4.26
C GLN A 66 11.93 -15.13 -4.44
N LEU A 67 11.74 -16.45 -4.58
CA LEU A 67 12.82 -17.37 -4.92
C LEU A 67 13.42 -17.08 -6.30
N LYS A 68 12.58 -16.91 -7.32
CA LYS A 68 13.02 -16.59 -8.69
C LYS A 68 13.82 -15.28 -8.76
N MET A 69 13.49 -14.31 -7.90
CA MET A 69 14.18 -13.02 -7.80
C MET A 69 15.44 -13.08 -6.93
N GLY A 70 15.72 -14.18 -6.25
CA GLY A 70 16.83 -14.28 -5.30
C GLY A 70 16.65 -13.45 -4.02
N LEU A 71 15.41 -13.03 -3.70
CA LEU A 71 15.11 -12.24 -2.50
C LEU A 71 15.15 -13.07 -1.21
N ILE A 72 14.92 -14.39 -1.31
CA ILE A 72 14.92 -15.32 -0.17
C ILE A 72 15.72 -16.58 -0.50
N ASP A 73 16.32 -17.20 0.52
CA ASP A 73 17.10 -18.43 0.38
C ASP A 73 16.17 -19.64 0.11
N PRO A 74 16.44 -20.49 -0.90
CA PRO A 74 15.66 -21.70 -1.18
C PRO A 74 15.50 -22.67 -0.02
N LYS A 75 16.38 -22.63 0.99
CA LYS A 75 16.26 -23.47 2.20
C LYS A 75 15.13 -23.00 3.13
N TRP A 76 14.70 -21.74 3.03
CA TRP A 76 13.65 -21.17 3.88
C TRP A 76 12.27 -21.55 3.36
N LYS A 77 11.66 -22.54 4.01
CA LYS A 77 10.30 -22.98 3.69
C LYS A 77 9.30 -21.84 3.90
N ASN A 78 8.32 -21.76 3.02
CA ASN A 78 7.17 -20.89 3.22
C ASN A 78 6.49 -21.24 4.56
N SER A 79 6.14 -20.24 5.38
CA SER A 79 5.53 -20.47 6.69
C SER A 79 4.19 -21.24 6.56
N PRO A 80 3.62 -21.81 7.62
CA PRO A 80 2.22 -22.20 7.60
C PRO A 80 1.30 -20.99 7.39
N ARG A 81 0.05 -21.23 6.97
CA ARG A 81 -0.98 -20.18 7.00
C ARG A 81 -1.19 -19.74 8.46
N ASP A 82 -1.46 -18.45 8.68
CA ASP A 82 -1.88 -17.97 10.00
C ASP A 82 -3.12 -18.76 10.44
N GLY A 83 -3.08 -19.34 11.64
CA GLY A 83 -4.18 -20.13 12.19
C GLY A 83 -5.47 -19.33 12.38
N LYS A 84 -5.40 -18.00 12.46
CA LYS A 84 -6.57 -17.10 12.53
C LYS A 84 -7.14 -16.75 11.15
N ALA A 85 -6.39 -16.99 10.07
CA ALA A 85 -6.84 -16.74 8.71
C ALA A 85 -7.61 -17.95 8.18
N THR A 86 -8.87 -17.72 7.75
CA THR A 86 -9.67 -18.75 7.09
C THR A 86 -9.04 -19.16 5.76
N SER A 87 -9.38 -20.34 5.26
CA SER A 87 -8.93 -20.74 3.91
C SER A 87 -9.66 -19.93 2.84
N TRP A 88 -9.04 -19.73 1.68
CA TRP A 88 -9.76 -19.08 0.58
C TRP A 88 -11.01 -19.86 0.17
N ALA A 89 -10.94 -21.20 0.21
CA ALA A 89 -12.08 -22.07 -0.09
C ALA A 89 -13.27 -21.77 0.83
N ASP A 90 -13.01 -21.58 2.12
CA ASP A 90 -14.00 -21.36 3.19
C ASP A 90 -14.36 -19.88 3.43
N ALA A 91 -13.84 -18.97 2.60
CA ALA A 91 -14.14 -17.55 2.69
C ALA A 91 -15.63 -17.30 2.40
N LYS A 92 -16.33 -16.62 3.32
CA LYS A 92 -17.78 -16.39 3.24
C LYS A 92 -18.17 -15.31 2.24
N ASN A 93 -17.40 -14.22 2.14
CA ASN A 93 -17.69 -13.09 1.27
C ASN A 93 -16.54 -12.86 0.28
N LYS A 94 -16.41 -13.79 -0.68
CA LYS A 94 -15.32 -13.79 -1.66
C LYS A 94 -15.29 -12.52 -2.51
N GLU A 95 -16.45 -12.07 -2.97
CA GLU A 95 -16.54 -10.85 -3.79
C GLU A 95 -16.01 -9.62 -3.05
N TRP A 96 -16.38 -9.44 -1.79
CA TRP A 96 -15.87 -8.35 -0.97
C TRP A 96 -14.36 -8.47 -0.69
N GLU A 97 -13.86 -9.67 -0.36
CA GLU A 97 -12.42 -9.88 -0.14
C GLU A 97 -11.59 -9.63 -1.42
N LEU A 98 -12.11 -10.00 -2.59
CA LEU A 98 -11.49 -9.69 -3.88
C LEU A 98 -11.46 -8.18 -4.10
N ARG A 99 -12.59 -7.50 -3.91
CA ARG A 99 -12.67 -6.04 -4.06
C ARG A 99 -11.74 -5.31 -3.10
N LEU A 100 -11.58 -5.78 -1.87
CA LEU A 100 -10.59 -5.24 -0.94
C LEU A 100 -9.17 -5.36 -1.50
N MET A 101 -8.78 -6.54 -2.01
CA MET A 101 -7.44 -6.75 -2.54
C MET A 101 -7.19 -5.94 -3.82
N GLU A 102 -8.20 -5.81 -4.70
CA GLU A 102 -8.18 -4.92 -5.86
C GLU A 102 -7.98 -3.45 -5.44
N THR A 103 -8.67 -3.02 -4.39
CA THR A 103 -8.56 -1.66 -3.85
C THR A 103 -7.19 -1.41 -3.22
N TYR A 104 -6.70 -2.37 -2.43
CA TYR A 104 -5.35 -2.33 -1.87
C TYR A 104 -4.28 -2.19 -2.96
N ALA A 105 -4.40 -2.97 -4.03
CA ALA A 105 -3.47 -2.93 -5.15
C ALA A 105 -3.52 -1.59 -5.90
N ALA A 106 -4.72 -1.03 -6.09
CA ALA A 106 -4.90 0.30 -6.65
C ALA A 106 -4.22 1.37 -5.77
N MET A 107 -4.39 1.33 -4.44
CA MET A 107 -3.71 2.25 -3.53
C MET A 107 -2.18 2.18 -3.65
N VAL A 108 -1.60 0.97 -3.72
CA VAL A 108 -0.16 0.78 -3.92
C VAL A 108 0.29 1.34 -5.28
N THR A 109 -0.51 1.16 -6.33
CA THR A 109 -0.23 1.71 -7.66
C THR A 109 -0.21 3.22 -7.66
N ASN A 110 -1.17 3.85 -6.99
CA ASN A 110 -1.26 5.30 -6.93
C ASN A 110 -0.11 5.90 -6.11
N MET A 111 0.27 5.24 -5.01
CA MET A 111 1.47 5.59 -4.24
C MET A 111 2.73 5.50 -5.11
N ASP A 112 2.89 4.41 -5.86
CA ASP A 112 4.03 4.22 -6.77
C ASP A 112 4.08 5.30 -7.87
N ALA A 113 2.94 5.61 -8.49
CA ALA A 113 2.83 6.70 -9.46
C ALA A 113 3.19 8.07 -8.84
N GLY A 114 2.74 8.33 -7.60
CA GLY A 114 3.11 9.51 -6.83
C GLY A 114 4.61 9.61 -6.58
N MET A 115 5.24 8.50 -6.18
CA MET A 115 6.70 8.43 -6.01
C MET A 115 7.45 8.65 -7.33
N GLY A 116 6.92 8.13 -8.44
CA GLY A 116 7.42 8.42 -9.79
C GLY A 116 7.48 9.93 -10.05
N ARG A 117 6.43 10.68 -9.70
CA ARG A 117 6.41 12.15 -9.83
C ARG A 117 7.45 12.84 -8.96
N VAL A 118 7.71 12.35 -7.76
CA VAL A 118 8.77 12.86 -6.88
C VAL A 118 10.15 12.62 -7.50
N VAL A 119 10.41 11.42 -7.99
CA VAL A 119 11.65 11.07 -8.71
C VAL A 119 11.83 11.94 -9.96
N ASP A 120 10.76 12.15 -10.72
CA ASP A 120 10.79 13.00 -11.92
C ASP A 120 11.08 14.46 -11.57
N ALA A 121 10.57 14.96 -10.43
CA ALA A 121 10.92 16.31 -9.95
C ALA A 121 12.39 16.43 -9.57
N LEU A 122 12.99 15.42 -8.93
CA LEU A 122 14.42 15.37 -8.66
C LEU A 122 15.23 15.38 -9.96
N LYS A 123 14.83 14.60 -10.96
CA LYS A 123 15.50 14.56 -12.27
C LYS A 123 15.38 15.89 -13.00
N ALA A 124 14.18 16.47 -13.05
CA ALA A 124 13.92 17.74 -13.73
C ALA A 124 14.67 18.93 -13.10
N THR A 125 15.02 18.84 -11.81
CA THR A 125 15.81 19.85 -11.10
C THR A 125 17.30 19.52 -11.03
N GLY A 126 17.76 18.41 -11.64
CA GLY A 126 19.16 18.00 -11.65
C GLY A 126 19.68 17.47 -10.31
N GLN A 127 18.79 17.14 -9.37
CA GLN A 127 19.15 16.74 -8.01
C GLN A 127 19.15 15.22 -7.81
N TYR A 128 18.62 14.46 -8.77
CA TYR A 128 18.44 13.00 -8.66
C TYR A 128 19.72 12.22 -8.35
N ASP A 129 20.79 12.46 -9.10
CA ASP A 129 22.03 11.68 -8.98
C ASP A 129 22.76 11.92 -7.64
N ASN A 130 22.49 13.04 -6.97
CA ASN A 130 23.02 13.38 -5.65
C ASN A 130 21.97 13.21 -4.53
N THR A 131 20.93 12.40 -4.75
CA THR A 131 19.90 12.13 -3.75
C THR A 131 19.98 10.68 -3.27
N LEU A 132 20.15 10.47 -1.97
CA LEU A 132 19.92 9.16 -1.34
C LEU A 132 18.42 8.94 -1.14
N ILE A 133 17.86 7.94 -1.83
CA ILE A 133 16.45 7.57 -1.71
C ILE A 133 16.34 6.31 -0.85
N LEU A 134 15.57 6.40 0.24
CA LEU A 134 15.22 5.26 1.09
C LEU A 134 13.72 5.02 0.99
N PHE A 135 13.32 3.78 0.70
CA PHE A 135 11.93 3.35 0.67
C PHE A 135 11.74 2.20 1.66
N LEU A 136 10.81 2.39 2.59
CA LEU A 136 10.56 1.48 3.70
C LEU A 136 9.05 1.36 3.93
N ALA A 137 8.62 0.20 4.42
CA ALA A 137 7.34 0.07 5.11
C ALA A 137 7.58 0.29 6.61
N ASP A 138 6.63 0.90 7.31
CA ASP A 138 6.71 1.15 8.74
C ASP A 138 6.49 -0.13 9.57
N ASN A 139 5.75 -1.10 9.04
CA ASN A 139 5.50 -2.41 9.65
C ASN A 139 5.19 -3.53 8.63
N GLY A 140 4.76 -4.69 9.12
CA GLY A 140 4.28 -5.80 8.31
C GLY A 140 2.86 -5.58 7.77
N GLY A 141 2.30 -6.60 7.09
CA GLY A 141 0.93 -6.53 6.56
C GLY A 141 -0.12 -6.19 7.64
N CYS A 142 -1.12 -5.40 7.27
CA CYS A 142 -2.13 -4.91 8.21
C CYS A 142 -2.90 -6.06 8.90
N ALA A 143 -2.93 -6.03 10.23
CA ALA A 143 -3.62 -7.01 11.08
C ALA A 143 -5.06 -6.60 11.45
N GLU A 144 -5.54 -5.47 10.93
CA GLU A 144 -6.88 -4.96 11.25
C GLU A 144 -7.98 -5.79 10.57
N GLY A 145 -9.10 -5.93 11.28
CA GLY A 145 -10.28 -6.68 10.83
C GLY A 145 -11.50 -5.80 10.59
N MET A 146 -11.32 -4.49 10.38
CA MET A 146 -12.45 -3.57 10.12
C MET A 146 -13.27 -4.06 8.91
N GLY A 147 -14.59 -4.14 9.08
CA GLY A 147 -15.51 -4.67 8.06
C GLY A 147 -15.54 -6.21 7.91
N ARG A 148 -14.58 -6.96 8.48
CA ARG A 148 -14.56 -8.44 8.47
C ARG A 148 -15.43 -9.08 9.55
N ARG A 149 -15.85 -8.30 10.54
CA ARG A 149 -16.65 -8.74 11.69
C ARG A 149 -18.05 -8.17 11.59
N ASN A 150 -19.05 -8.88 12.13
CA ASN A 150 -20.41 -8.37 12.22
C ASN A 150 -20.47 -7.12 13.12
N GLY A 151 -21.19 -6.08 12.66
CA GLY A 151 -21.40 -4.82 13.38
C GLY A 151 -20.39 -3.72 13.03
N ILE A 152 -20.76 -2.46 13.25
CA ILE A 152 -19.84 -1.33 13.08
C ILE A 152 -18.85 -1.34 14.24
N GLN A 153 -17.57 -1.55 13.93
CA GLN A 153 -16.50 -1.54 14.92
C GLN A 153 -15.96 -0.12 15.05
N TYR A 154 -16.65 0.73 15.79
CA TYR A 154 -16.07 2.01 16.20
C TYR A 154 -15.01 1.76 17.27
N ARG A 155 -13.87 2.44 17.19
CA ARG A 155 -12.91 2.49 18.30
C ARG A 155 -13.56 3.15 19.53
N ASP A 156 -14.41 4.15 19.29
CA ASP A 156 -15.21 4.82 20.30
C ASP A 156 -16.61 4.23 20.40
N LYS A 157 -17.09 4.01 21.63
CA LYS A 157 -18.45 3.51 21.85
C LYS A 157 -19.54 4.51 21.41
N ASP A 158 -19.16 5.77 21.19
CA ASP A 158 -20.03 6.88 20.81
C ASP A 158 -19.28 7.79 19.82
N PRO A 159 -19.34 7.51 18.51
CA PRO A 159 -18.63 8.29 17.49
C PRO A 159 -19.18 9.72 17.31
N GLU A 160 -20.33 10.04 17.90
CA GLU A 160 -20.90 11.40 17.89
C GLU A 160 -20.36 12.26 19.04
N GLN A 161 -19.82 11.63 20.10
CA GLN A 161 -19.08 12.33 21.15
C GLN A 161 -17.60 12.46 20.79
N LEU A 162 -17.23 13.63 20.28
CA LEU A 162 -15.82 14.04 20.25
C LEU A 162 -15.31 14.20 21.69
N LYS A 163 -14.49 13.25 22.15
CA LYS A 163 -13.77 13.36 23.41
C LYS A 163 -12.42 14.03 23.16
N PRO A 164 -12.13 15.18 23.80
CA PRO A 164 -10.83 15.83 23.67
C PRO A 164 -9.69 14.97 24.21
#